data_AF-A0A3C0A451-F1
#
_entry.id   AF-A0A3C0A451-F1
#
_cell.length_a   1.000
_cell.length_b   1.000
_cell.length_c   1.000
_cell.angle_alpha   90.00
_cell.angle_beta   90.00
_cell.angle_gamma   90.00
#
_symmetry.space_group_name_H-M   'P 1'
#
loop_
_entity.id
_entity.type
_entity.pdbx_description
1 polymer ?
#
loop_
_entity_poly.entity_id
_entity_poly.type
_entity_poly.pdbx_seq_one_letter_code
_entity_poly.pdbx_strand_id
1 'polypeptide(L)' 'MTFYQDLIIKATGSNKRDAEYIEDIMRNDIFHSTLDWQSRVQLVRAAKAAVNLLAAYRANPVLAGYFHRA' A
#
# COMPACT_ATOMS: atom_id res chain seq x y z
N MET A 1 -7.74 -2.37 12.17
CA MET A 1 -7.35 -1.28 11.26
C MET A 1 -6.30 -0.48 11.99
N THR A 2 -5.16 -0.28 11.34
CA THR A 2 -4.08 0.55 11.89
C THR A 2 -4.33 2.01 11.53
N PHE A 3 -3.71 2.92 12.28
CA PHE A 3 -3.71 4.36 11.97
C PHE A 3 -3.27 4.65 10.52
N TYR A 4 -2.30 3.88 10.00
CA TYR A 4 -1.82 4.02 8.63
C TYR A 4 -2.84 3.57 7.59
N GLN A 5 -3.59 2.49 7.84
CA GLN A 5 -4.67 2.05 6.95
C GLN A 5 -5.75 3.10 6.81
N ASP A 6 -6.13 3.78 7.90
CA ASP A 6 -7.09 4.88 7.84
C ASP A 6 -6.57 6.06 7.00
N LEU A 7 -5.28 6.40 7.12
CA LEU A 7 -4.67 7.44 6.30
C LEU A 7 -4.58 7.04 4.82
N ILE A 8 -4.23 5.79 4.55
CA ILE A 8 -4.16 5.23 3.19
C ILE A 8 -5.55 5.27 2.54
N ILE A 9 -6.59 4.83 3.24
CA ILE A 9 -7.98 4.88 2.74
C ILE A 9 -8.39 6.31 2.45
N LYS A 10 -8.11 7.25 3.37
CA LYS A 10 -8.39 8.68 3.13
C LYS A 10 -7.63 9.25 1.93
N ALA A 11 -6.41 8.78 1.68
CA ALA A 11 -5.56 9.26 0.59
C ALA A 11 -5.92 8.68 -0.78
N THR A 12 -6.47 7.47 -0.81
CA THR A 12 -6.65 6.66 -2.03
C THR A 12 -8.11 6.36 -2.38
N GLY A 13 -9.03 6.43 -1.41
CA GLY A 13 -10.41 5.98 -1.57
C GLY A 13 -10.58 4.45 -1.57
N SER A 14 -9.52 3.69 -1.29
CA SER A 14 -9.53 2.23 -1.29
C SER A 14 -10.36 1.64 -0.15
N ASN A 15 -10.80 0.39 -0.31
CA ASN A 15 -11.44 -0.35 0.78
C ASN A 15 -10.39 -0.86 1.79
N LYS A 16 -10.86 -1.37 2.94
CA LYS A 16 -10.02 -1.86 4.03
C LYS A 16 -9.06 -3.00 3.61
N ARG A 17 -9.50 -3.91 2.74
CA ARG A 17 -8.69 -5.04 2.28
C ARG A 17 -7.56 -4.56 1.36
N ASP A 18 -7.87 -3.65 0.44
CA ASP A 18 -6.87 -3.05 -0.43
C ASP A 18 -5.88 -2.18 0.38
N ALA A 19 -6.35 -1.49 1.42
CA ALA A 19 -5.51 -0.66 2.27
C ALA A 19 -4.39 -1.45 2.98
N GLU A 20 -4.65 -2.71 3.34
CA GLU A 20 -3.63 -3.61 3.91
C GLU A 20 -2.55 -3.97 2.88
N TYR A 21 -2.95 -4.36 1.66
CA TYR A 21 -1.99 -4.63 0.59
C TYR A 21 -1.23 -3.37 0.15
N ILE A 22 -1.89 -2.21 0.12
CA ILE A 22 -1.25 -0.93 -0.19
C ILE A 22 -0.24 -0.58 0.90
N GLU A 23 -0.58 -0.78 2.18
CA GLU A 23 0.35 -0.58 3.29
C GLU A 23 1.58 -1.48 3.15
N ASP A 24 1.39 -2.76 2.80
CA ASP A 24 2.47 -3.72 2.62
C ASP A 24 3.41 -3.32 1.46
N ILE A 25 2.84 -2.95 0.30
CA ILE A 25 3.61 -2.43 -0.85
C ILE A 25 4.36 -1.16 -0.45
N MET A 26 3.74 -0.24 0.29
CA MET A 26 4.42 0.97 0.75
C MET A 26 5.63 0.64 1.62
N ARG A 27 5.51 -0.34 2.53
CA ARG A 27 6.60 -0.73 3.44
C ARG A 27 7.69 -1.52 2.72
N ASN A 28 7.33 -2.45 1.86
CA ASN A 28 8.26 -3.43 1.30
C ASN A 28 8.82 -3.05 -0.07
N ASP A 29 8.07 -2.32 -0.90
CA ASP A 29 8.46 -2.00 -2.28
C ASP A 29 8.80 -0.53 -2.51
N ILE A 30 8.21 0.39 -1.72
CA ILE A 30 8.44 1.84 -1.90
C ILE A 30 9.46 2.37 -0.90
N PHE A 31 9.21 2.18 0.40
CA PHE A 31 10.04 2.77 1.45
C PHE A 31 11.12 1.83 1.97
N HIS A 32 10.95 0.52 1.80
CA HIS A 32 11.80 -0.52 2.43
C HIS A 32 12.00 -0.26 3.94
N SER A 33 10.95 0.23 4.61
CA SER A 33 11.00 0.73 5.98
C SER A 33 9.60 0.85 6.58
N THR A 34 9.55 1.24 7.86
CA THR A 34 8.31 1.56 8.56
C THR A 34 7.77 2.94 8.16
N LEU A 35 6.45 3.13 8.24
CA LEU A 35 5.78 4.35 7.77
C LEU A 35 5.89 5.55 8.73
N ASP A 36 6.50 5.39 9.90
CA ASP A 36 6.55 6.39 10.98
C ASP A 36 7.49 7.57 10.71
N TRP A 37 8.45 7.43 9.79
CA TRP A 37 9.40 8.51 9.46
C TRP A 37 8.97 9.34 8.25
N GLN A 38 7.79 9.05 7.67
CA GLN A 38 7.32 9.71 6.47
C GLN A 38 6.45 10.93 6.82
N SER A 39 6.68 12.05 6.13
CA SER A 39 5.75 13.16 6.18
C SER A 39 4.38 12.76 5.60
N ARG A 40 3.31 13.44 6.01
CA ARG A 40 1.96 13.19 5.48
C ARG A 40 1.90 13.29 3.95
N VAL A 41 2.65 14.21 3.35
CA VAL A 41 2.70 14.38 1.89
C VAL A 41 3.38 13.20 1.20
N GLN A 42 4.50 12.71 1.76
CA GLN A 42 5.19 11.51 1.26
C GLN A 42 4.29 10.28 1.37
N LEU A 43 3.60 10.13 2.50
CA LEU A 43 2.67 9.03 2.73
C LEU A 43 1.55 9.03 1.67
N VAL A 44 0.92 10.18 1.40
CA VAL A 44 -0.15 10.29 0.40
C VAL A 44 0.36 9.96 -1.01
N ARG A 45 1.56 10.45 -1.38
CA ARG A 45 2.17 10.15 -2.68
C ARG A 45 2.47 8.67 -2.85
N ALA A 46 3.09 8.07 -1.84
CA ALA A 46 3.41 6.64 -1.85
C ALA A 46 2.15 5.77 -1.86
N ALA A 47 1.10 6.13 -1.11
CA ALA A 47 -0.17 5.41 -1.13
C ALA A 47 -0.79 5.38 -2.53
N LYS A 48 -0.77 6.50 -3.26
CA LYS A 48 -1.24 6.56 -4.65
C LYS A 48 -0.36 5.75 -5.61
N ALA A 49 0.95 5.76 -5.42
CA ALA A 49 1.86 4.92 -6.22
C ALA A 49 1.63 3.42 -5.96
N ALA A 50 1.43 3.04 -4.70
CA ALA A 50 1.15 1.68 -4.29
C ALA A 50 -0.19 1.15 -4.82
N VAL A 51 -1.21 1.99 -5.00
CA VAL A 51 -2.45 1.60 -5.71
C VAL A 51 -2.16 1.16 -7.14
N ASN A 52 -1.31 1.90 -7.86
CA ASN A 52 -0.96 1.54 -9.24
C ASN A 52 -0.13 0.24 -9.28
N LEU A 53 0.80 0.06 -8.33
CA LEU A 53 1.55 -1.19 -8.20
C LEU A 53 0.65 -2.37 -7.85
N LEU A 54 -0.32 -2.19 -6.95
CA LEU A 54 -1.30 -3.23 -6.61
C LEU A 54 -2.09 -3.67 -7.85
N ALA A 55 -2.51 -2.72 -8.70
CA ALA A 55 -3.17 -3.04 -9.97
C ALA A 55 -2.25 -3.82 -10.92
N ALA A 56 -0.97 -3.43 -11.03
CA ALA A 56 0.02 -4.13 -11.85
C ALA A 56 0.30 -5.55 -11.34
N TYR A 57 0.42 -5.74 -10.02
CA TYR A 57 0.64 -7.06 -9.42
C TYR A 57 -0.57 -7.97 -9.59
N ARG A 58 -1.79 -7.44 -9.54
CA ARG A 58 -3.03 -8.20 -9.82
C ARG A 58 -3.14 -8.59 -11.30
N ALA A 59 -2.67 -7.74 -12.21
CA ALA A 59 -2.65 -8.03 -13.64
C ALA A 59 -1.58 -9.07 -14.02
N ASN A 60 -0.54 -9.23 -13.19
CA ASN A 60 0.53 -10.20 -13.43
C ASN A 60 0.31 -11.49 -12.63
N PRO A 61 -0.03 -12.62 -13.28
CA PRO A 61 -0.33 -13.87 -12.58
C PRO A 61 0.87 -14.46 -11.80
N VAL A 62 2.11 -14.08 -12.14
CA VAL A 62 3.32 -14.49 -11.40
C VAL A 62 3.46 -13.71 -10.09
N LEU A 63 3.10 -12.42 -10.10
CA LEU A 63 3.19 -11.55 -8.93
C LEU A 63 1.96 -11.63 -8.02
N ALA A 64 0.81 -12.06 -8.56
CA ALA A 64 -0.41 -12.28 -7.79
C ALA A 64 -0.23 -13.25 -6.61
N GLY A 65 0.75 -14.18 -6.71
CA GLY A 65 1.10 -15.11 -5.63
C GLY A 65 1.85 -14.49 -4.44
N TYR A 66 2.43 -13.28 -4.58
CA TYR A 66 3.17 -12.62 -3.50
C TYR A 66 2.26 -12.08 -2.37
N PHE A 67 0.96 -11.93 -2.64
CA PHE A 67 -0.01 -11.44 -1.66
C PHE A 67 -0.49 -12.50 -0.65
N HIS A 68 0.07 -13.72 -0.68
CA HIS A 68 -0.32 -14.84 0.18
C HIS A 68 0.41 -14.85 1.54
N ARG A 69 0.39 -13.73 2.26
CA ARG A 69 0.63 -13.73 3.71
C ARG A 69 -0.46 -12.92 4.40
N ALA A 70 -1.45 -13.65 4.91
CA ALA A 70 -2.19 -13.29 6.10
C ALA A 70 -1.51 -13.96 7.30
#